data_AF-A0A533UD85-F1
#
_entry.id   AF-A0A533UD85-F1
#
_cell.length_a   1.000
_cell.length_b   1.000
_cell.length_c   1.000
_cell.angle_alpha   90.00
_cell.angle_beta   90.00
_cell.angle_gamma   90.00
#
_symmetry.space_group_name_H-M   'P 1'
#
loop_
_entity.id
_entity.type
_entity.pdbx_description
1 polymer ?
#
loop_
_entity_poly.entity_id
_entity_poly.type
_entity_poly.pdbx_seq_one_letter_code
_entity_poly.pdbx_strand_id
1 'polypeptide(L)'
;MVLERCSIMVNGKVCPYPPSHIVSVQLEKEEYMIGLVCSKHILLMKQKAISLQKLGKITNGKINFQKIKPVMTDCVLNLKK
;
A
#
# COMPACT_ATOMS: atom_id res chain seq x y z
N MET A 1 3.53 -2.11 -15.74
CA MET A 1 3.56 -3.18 -14.73
C MET A 1 2.49 -2.88 -13.69
N VAL A 2 1.49 -3.75 -13.52
CA VAL A 2 0.44 -3.60 -12.50
C VAL A 2 0.76 -4.58 -11.38
N LEU A 3 0.63 -4.14 -10.12
CA LEU A 3 0.87 -4.99 -8.97
C LEU A 3 -0.26 -6.02 -8.87
N GLU A 4 0.08 -7.30 -8.79
CA GLU A 4 -0.91 -8.37 -8.92
C GLU A 4 -1.54 -8.78 -7.60
N ARG A 5 -0.93 -8.44 -6.46
CA ARG A 5 -1.32 -8.95 -5.15
C ARG A 5 -1.39 -7.88 -4.08
N CYS A 6 -2.36 -8.05 -3.18
CA CYS A 6 -2.54 -7.25 -1.97
C CYS A 6 -1.45 -7.56 -0.92
N SER A 7 -1.02 -6.56 -0.15
CA SER A 7 0.01 -6.68 0.91
C SER A 7 -0.47 -7.40 2.18
N ILE A 8 -1.71 -7.89 2.21
CA ILE A 8 -2.29 -8.55 3.38
C ILE A 8 -2.09 -10.07 3.30
N MET A 9 -1.68 -10.64 4.43
CA MET A 9 -1.62 -12.08 4.66
C MET A 9 -2.68 -12.49 5.66
N VAL A 10 -3.47 -13.51 5.33
CA VAL A 10 -4.49 -14.12 6.19
C VAL A 10 -4.19 -15.60 6.28
N ASN A 11 -4.09 -16.15 7.49
CA ASN A 11 -3.81 -17.57 7.75
C ASN A 11 -2.58 -18.10 6.99
N GLY A 12 -1.49 -17.30 6.96
CA GLY A 12 -0.24 -17.65 6.28
C GLY A 12 -0.28 -17.54 4.75
N LYS A 13 -1.42 -17.18 4.15
CA LYS A 13 -1.56 -17.03 2.70
C LYS A 13 -1.67 -15.57 2.32
N VAL A 14 -0.88 -15.16 1.31
CA VAL A 14 -0.99 -13.83 0.72
C VAL A 14 -2.32 -13.71 0.00
N CYS A 15 -3.01 -12.59 0.18
CA CYS A 15 -4.26 -12.31 -0.50
C CYS A 15 -4.05 -12.33 -2.03
N PRO A 16 -4.82 -13.14 -2.78
CA PRO A 16 -4.64 -13.28 -4.23
C PRO A 16 -5.29 -12.16 -5.05
N TYR A 17 -6.06 -11.28 -4.40
CA TYR A 17 -6.76 -10.22 -5.10
C TYR A 17 -5.82 -9.08 -5.47
N PRO A 18 -6.00 -8.46 -6.65
CA PRO A 18 -5.23 -7.29 -7.03
C PRO A 18 -5.51 -6.13 -6.07
N PRO A 19 -4.50 -5.30 -5.79
CA PRO A 19 -4.67 -4.10 -4.98
C PRO A 19 -5.54 -3.09 -5.74
N SER A 20 -6.34 -2.36 -4.97
CA SER A 20 -7.16 -1.25 -5.49
C SER A 20 -6.81 0.09 -4.84
N HIS A 21 -6.06 0.07 -3.74
CA HIS A 21 -5.66 1.27 -3.01
C HIS A 21 -4.18 1.22 -2.63
N ILE A 22 -3.54 2.39 -2.72
CA ILE A 22 -2.28 2.70 -2.08
C ILE A 22 -2.56 3.09 -0.63
N VAL A 23 -1.76 2.56 0.28
CA VAL A 23 -1.81 2.90 1.70
C VAL A 23 -0.54 3.65 2.04
N SER A 24 -0.72 4.86 2.54
CA SER A 24 0.37 5.73 2.97
C SER A 24 0.14 6.22 4.39
N VAL A 25 1.20 6.71 5.01
CA VAL A 25 1.09 7.50 6.23
C VAL A 25 1.60 8.90 5.93
N GLN A 26 0.75 9.87 6.21
CA GLN A 26 1.00 11.28 6.02
C GLN A 26 1.45 11.91 7.35
N LEU A 27 2.62 12.55 7.31
CA LEU A 27 3.13 13.48 8.33
C LEU A 27 2.94 14.91 7.82
N GLU A 28 3.31 15.91 8.63
CA GLU A 28 3.08 17.32 8.28
C GLU A 28 3.73 17.76 6.97
N LYS A 29 4.90 17.20 6.63
CA LYS A 29 5.71 17.61 5.46
C LYS A 29 6.05 16.48 4.50
N GLU A 30 5.67 15.25 4.83
CA GLU A 30 6.09 14.06 4.08
C GLU A 30 4.99 13.01 4.09
N GLU A 31 4.95 12.20 3.04
CA GLU A 31 4.05 11.05 2.94
C GLU A 31 4.86 9.87 2.42
N TYR A 32 4.75 8.73 3.09
CA TYR A 32 5.42 7.50 2.68
C TYR A 32 4.41 6.37 2.50
N MET A 33 4.57 5.61 1.42
CA MET A 33 3.77 4.43 1.13
C MET A 33 4.19 3.28 2.07
N ILE A 34 3.22 2.65 2.72
CA ILE A 34 3.44 1.50 3.60
C ILE A 34 2.90 0.18 3.01
N GLY A 35 2.08 0.25 1.95
CA GLY A 35 1.61 -0.95 1.27
C GLY A 35 0.48 -0.71 0.29
N LEU A 36 -0.02 -1.80 -0.27
CA LEU A 36 -1.11 -1.82 -1.24
C LEU A 36 -2.19 -2.77 -0.78
N VAL A 37 -3.44 -2.39 -0.93
CA VAL A 37 -4.56 -3.17 -0.38
C VAL A 37 -5.69 -3.32 -1.38
N CYS A 38 -6.31 -4.49 -1.42
CA CYS A 38 -7.55 -4.69 -2.16
C CYS A 38 -8.75 -4.12 -1.37
N SER A 39 -9.87 -3.87 -2.04
CA SER A 39 -11.05 -3.23 -1.42
C SER A 39 -11.58 -4.01 -0.21
N LYS A 40 -11.49 -5.34 -0.25
CA LYS A 40 -11.94 -6.23 0.83
C LYS A 40 -11.10 -6.12 2.12
N HIS A 41 -9.85 -5.67 2.02
CA HIS A 41 -8.93 -5.67 3.16
C HIS A 41 -8.58 -4.27 3.69
N ILE A 42 -9.25 -3.21 3.22
CA ILE A 42 -8.99 -1.82 3.67
C ILE A 42 -9.11 -1.69 5.19
N LEU A 43 -10.20 -2.21 5.77
CA LEU A 43 -10.44 -2.11 7.22
C LEU A 43 -9.37 -2.85 8.02
N LEU A 44 -9.01 -4.06 7.59
CA LEU A 44 -7.96 -4.86 8.22
C LEU A 44 -6.59 -4.16 8.13
N MET A 45 -6.27 -3.59 6.97
CA MET A 45 -5.03 -2.83 6.78
C MET A 45 -4.97 -1.59 7.66
N LYS A 46 -6.09 -0.86 7.82
CA LYS A 46 -6.19 0.29 8.74
C LYS A 46 -5.93 -0.13 10.19
N GLN A 47 -6.58 -1.19 10.65
CA GLN A 47 -6.37 -1.72 12.01
C GLN A 47 -4.91 -2.12 12.24
N LYS A 48 -4.30 -2.80 11.27
CA LYS A 48 -2.91 -3.23 11.34
C LYS A 48 -1.95 -2.04 11.33
N ALA A 49 -2.17 -1.05 10.48
CA ALA A 49 -1.37 0.18 10.45
C ALA A 49 -1.44 0.95 11.78
N ILE A 50 -2.63 1.08 12.39
CA ILE A 50 -2.79 1.69 13.72
C ILE A 50 -2.00 0.90 14.77
N SER A 51 -2.09 -0.43 14.75
CA SER A 51 -1.33 -1.29 15.67
C SER A 51 0.18 -1.11 15.49
N LEU A 52 0.67 -1.06 14.25
CA LEU A 52 2.08 -0.83 13.95
C LEU A 52 2.57 0.54 14.41
N GLN A 53 1.74 1.59 14.31
CA GLN A 53 2.05 2.93 14.86
C GLN A 53 2.16 2.88 16.38
N LYS A 54 1.22 2.22 17.06
CA LYS A 54 1.26 2.04 18.52
C LYS A 54 2.49 1.26 19.00
N LEU A 55 2.94 0.29 18.20
CA LEU A 55 4.15 -0.49 18.47
C LEU A 55 5.45 0.23 18.08
N GLY A 56 5.37 1.45 17.51
CA GLY A 56 6.54 2.20 17.05
C GLY A 56 7.24 1.59 15.82
N LYS A 57 6.60 0.66 15.11
CA LYS A 57 7.17 0.00 13.92
C LYS A 57 7.03 0.81 12.64
N ILE A 58 6.03 1.68 12.58
CA ILE A 58 5.88 2.70 11.54
C ILE A 58 5.62 4.04 12.21
N THR A 59 5.98 5.13 11.54
CA THR A 59 5.87 6.49 12.05
C THR A 59 4.41 6.86 12.34
N ASN A 60 4.21 7.58 13.44
CA ASN A 60 2.87 7.95 13.90
C ASN A 60 2.35 9.15 13.09
N GLY A 61 1.30 8.93 12.30
CA GLY A 61 0.78 9.91 11.36
C GLY A 61 -0.59 9.49 10.81
N LYS A 62 -1.17 10.32 9.95
CA LYS A 62 -2.50 10.04 9.39
C LYS A 62 -2.40 8.95 8.34
N ILE A 63 -3.08 7.83 8.55
CA ILE A 63 -3.16 6.76 7.55
C ILE A 63 -4.11 7.21 6.43
N ASN A 64 -3.60 7.22 5.20
CA ASN A 64 -4.32 7.63 4.00
C ASN A 64 -4.51 6.43 3.06
N PHE A 65 -5.63 6.43 2.34
CA PHE A 65 -5.97 5.39 1.36
C PHE A 65 -6.34 6.06 0.04
N GLN A 66 -5.50 5.87 -0.97
CA GLN A 66 -5.71 6.44 -2.29
C GLN A 66 -6.05 5.34 -3.30
N LYS A 67 -7.16 5.50 -4.03
CA LYS A 67 -7.52 4.55 -5.11
C LYS A 67 -6.44 4.56 -6.20
N ILE A 68 -5.98 3.37 -6.60
CA ILE A 68 -5.02 3.22 -7.71
C ILE A 68 -5.72 3.62 -9.01
N LYS A 69 -5.07 4.49 -9.77
CA LYS A 69 -5.48 4.91 -11.12
C LYS A 69 -4.31 4.60 -12.07
N PRO A 70 -4.23 3.38 -12.60
CA PRO A 70 -3.10 2.99 -13.44
C PRO A 70 -3.14 3.80 -14.74
N VAL A 71 -2.02 4.44 -15.08
CA VAL A 71 -1.82 5.07 -16.38
C VAL A 71 -0.78 4.23 -17.11
N MET A 72 -1.11 3.74 -18.29
CA MET A 72 -0.11 3.13 -19.17
C MET A 72 0.67 4.26 -19.83
N THR A 73 1.98 4.23 -19.65
CA THR A 73 2.93 5.05 -20.39
C THR A 73 3.84 4.10 -21.17
N ASP A 74 4.42 4.56 -22.27
CA ASP A 74 5.54 3.84 -22.88
C ASP A 74 6.63 3.69 -21.82
N CYS A 75 7.05 2.45 -21.56
CA CYS A 75 8.08 2.16 -20.57
C CYS A 75 9.32 3.02 -20.87
N VAL A 76 9.79 3.79 -19.88
CA VAL A 76 11.10 4.45 -20.00
C VAL A 76 12.17 3.38 -19.79
N LEU A 77 12.47 2.65 -20.87
CA LEU A 77 13.57 1.69 -20.91
C LEU A 77 14.87 2.47 -21.00
N ASN A 78 15.49 2.80 -19.86
CA ASN A 78 16.86 3.30 -19.84
C ASN A 78 17.84 2.12 -20.01
N LEU A 79 17.78 1.48 -21.18
CA LEU A 79 18.74 0.46 -21.59
C LEU A 79 20.04 1.18 -21.98
N LYS A 80 20.98 1.29 -21.03
CA LYS A 80 22.37 1.62 -21.38
C LYS A 80 22.91 0.45 -22.20
N LYS A 81 23.34 0.75 -23.43
CA LYS A 81 24.03 -0.16 -24.34
C LYS A 81 25.42 -0.51 -23.84
#